data_AF-A0A971GT45-F1
#
_entry.id   AF-A0A971GT45-F1
#
_cell.length_a   1.000
_cell.length_b   1.000
_cell.length_c   1.000
_cell.angle_alpha   90.00
_cell.angle_beta   90.00
_cell.angle_gamma   90.00
#
_symmetry.space_group_name_H-M   'P 1'
#
loop_
_entity.id
_entity.type
_entity.pdbx_description
1 polymer ?
#
loop_
_entity_poly.entity_id
_entity_poly.type
_entity_poly.pdbx_seq_one_letter_code
_entity_poly.pdbx_strand_id
1 'polypeptide(L)'
;MRLFRFLARNISYTFALAFMVSIAAWIEAVLSYAIASSFVLVSYYKILKLTIQWLPLYLMTFTIIFFIAYGFLTPAGIPAIIKRHRRLNAIYKNKMDFKDYSGKDIYGDFSDLVMNTTTAAVLFVTSIAVSMAGLAFYKYYSSGEMTFVEFKYMIKMTVLATIIFILILGITVHLMAEYITNTERAFLYNEILRQGQLIRPHALINVAVNFIFFVIIMMISLFSFNAIVVRIRSIDQGQLQLVVLFGVIVVTGALYFARVNAFSILRIL
;
A
#
# COMPACT_ATOMS: atom_id res chain seq x y z
N MET A 1 6.86 7.74 -13.94
CA MET A 1 8.33 7.64 -13.79
C MET A 1 9.05 8.99 -13.62
N ARG A 2 8.71 10.07 -14.34
CA ARG A 2 9.41 11.37 -14.19
C ARG A 2 9.35 11.94 -12.76
N LEU A 3 8.17 11.91 -12.14
CA LEU A 3 7.98 12.35 -10.75
C LEU A 3 8.81 11.54 -9.74
N PHE A 4 8.78 10.20 -9.84
CA PHE A 4 9.59 9.33 -9.00
C PHE A 4 11.09 9.67 -9.10
N ARG A 5 11.64 9.81 -10.31
CA ARG A 5 13.05 10.14 -10.51
C ARG A 5 13.40 11.54 -9.99
N PHE A 6 12.48 12.48 -10.09
CA PHE A 6 12.65 13.82 -9.52
C PHE A 6 12.79 13.74 -7.99
N LEU A 7 11.88 13.03 -7.32
CA LEU A 7 11.92 12.85 -5.86
C LEU A 7 13.15 12.03 -5.42
N ALA A 8 13.50 10.98 -6.16
CA ALA A 8 14.62 10.12 -5.83
C ALA A 8 15.96 10.85 -5.91
N ARG A 9 16.10 11.82 -6.83
CA ARG A 9 17.30 12.64 -6.99
C ARG A 9 17.39 13.78 -5.99
N ASN A 10 16.26 14.43 -5.69
CA ASN A 10 16.25 15.62 -4.84
C ASN A 10 16.11 15.30 -3.34
N ILE A 11 15.50 14.17 -2.99
CA ILE A 11 15.24 13.78 -1.59
C ILE A 11 15.97 12.49 -1.25
N SER A 12 15.39 11.35 -1.61
CA SER A 12 16.00 10.02 -1.48
C SER A 12 15.19 8.99 -2.25
N TYR A 13 15.84 7.88 -2.65
CA TYR A 13 15.19 6.82 -3.42
C TYR A 13 14.09 6.14 -2.62
N THR A 14 14.36 5.81 -1.36
CA THR A 14 13.38 5.14 -0.49
C THR A 14 12.21 6.06 -0.14
N PHE A 15 12.43 7.37 0.01
CA PHE A 15 11.34 8.32 0.18
C PHE A 15 10.46 8.41 -1.07
N ALA A 16 11.07 8.47 -2.25
CA ALA A 16 10.30 8.54 -3.50
C ALA A 16 9.38 7.32 -3.66
N LEU A 17 9.84 6.12 -3.24
CA LEU A 17 9.02 4.92 -3.21
C LEU A 17 7.88 5.07 -2.19
N ALA A 18 8.19 5.48 -0.96
CA ALA A 18 7.22 5.68 0.10
C ALA A 18 6.13 6.70 -0.29
N PHE A 19 6.52 7.82 -0.91
CA PHE A 19 5.60 8.84 -1.40
C PHE A 19 4.59 8.28 -2.40
N MET A 20 5.08 7.53 -3.39
CA MET A 20 4.24 6.95 -4.42
C MET A 20 3.28 5.90 -3.84
N VAL A 21 3.76 5.10 -2.87
CA VAL A 21 2.96 4.13 -2.10
C VAL A 21 1.87 4.83 -1.28
N SER A 22 2.19 5.94 -0.61
CA SER A 22 1.22 6.67 0.21
C SER A 22 0.05 7.21 -0.61
N ILE A 23 0.26 7.65 -1.85
CA ILE A 23 -0.87 8.07 -2.71
C ILE A 23 -1.86 6.93 -2.91
N ALA A 24 -1.37 5.73 -3.21
CA ALA A 24 -2.22 4.54 -3.34
C ALA A 24 -2.93 4.22 -2.01
N ALA A 25 -2.20 4.28 -0.90
CA ALA A 25 -2.76 4.04 0.44
C ALA A 25 -3.93 4.97 0.79
N TRP A 26 -3.85 6.25 0.43
CA TRP A 26 -4.93 7.21 0.68
C TRP A 26 -6.21 6.87 -0.10
N ILE A 27 -6.06 6.51 -1.38
CA ILE A 27 -7.20 6.12 -2.24
C ILE A 27 -7.83 4.83 -1.72
N GLU A 28 -7.00 3.83 -1.42
CA GLU A 28 -7.45 2.52 -0.96
C GLU A 28 -8.05 2.53 0.45
N ALA A 29 -7.59 3.42 1.34
CA ALA A 29 -8.22 3.61 2.65
C ALA A 29 -9.68 4.06 2.52
N VAL A 30 -9.93 5.03 1.64
CA VAL A 30 -11.30 5.53 1.37
C VAL A 30 -12.17 4.43 0.77
N LEU A 31 -11.63 3.67 -0.20
CA LEU A 31 -12.32 2.55 -0.83
C LEU A 31 -12.65 1.44 0.17
N SER A 32 -11.67 1.01 0.96
CA SER A 32 -11.82 -0.07 1.95
C SER A 32 -12.84 0.31 3.02
N TYR A 33 -12.83 1.58 3.44
CA TYR A 33 -13.85 2.10 4.33
C TYR A 33 -15.23 2.10 3.70
N ALA A 34 -15.37 2.58 2.46
CA ALA A 34 -16.66 2.59 1.76
C ALA A 34 -17.26 1.18 1.67
N ILE A 35 -16.45 0.18 1.33
CA ILE A 35 -16.85 -1.23 1.29
C ILE A 35 -17.22 -1.73 2.70
N ALA A 36 -16.40 -1.48 3.72
CA ALA A 36 -16.73 -1.93 5.08
C ALA A 36 -18.01 -1.27 5.62
N SER A 37 -18.25 -0.01 5.26
CA SER A 37 -19.43 0.75 5.68
C SER A 37 -20.73 0.22 5.08
N SER A 38 -20.68 -0.48 3.93
CA SER A 38 -21.89 -1.05 3.32
C SER A 38 -22.49 -2.19 4.13
N PHE A 39 -21.73 -2.78 5.06
CA PHE A 39 -22.19 -3.84 5.97
C PHE A 39 -22.79 -3.31 7.28
N VAL A 40 -22.79 -1.99 7.50
CA VAL A 40 -23.33 -1.37 8.72
C VAL A 40 -24.72 -0.79 8.45
N LEU A 41 -25.75 -1.40 9.05
CA LEU A 41 -27.15 -0.98 8.89
C LEU A 41 -27.66 -0.10 10.05
N VAL A 42 -26.94 -0.03 11.17
CA VAL A 42 -27.35 0.67 12.40
C VAL A 42 -26.50 1.93 12.62
N SER A 43 -27.13 3.06 12.98
CA SER A 43 -26.47 4.35 13.29
C SER A 43 -25.44 4.81 12.23
N TYR A 44 -25.69 4.52 10.96
CA TYR A 44 -24.76 4.75 9.84
C TYR A 44 -24.20 6.17 9.82
N TYR A 45 -25.05 7.20 9.91
CA TYR A 45 -24.62 8.60 9.84
C TYR A 45 -23.64 9.01 10.95
N LYS A 46 -23.83 8.48 12.16
CA LYS A 46 -23.00 8.80 13.32
C LYS A 46 -21.62 8.14 13.20
N ILE A 47 -21.61 6.86 12.82
CA ILE A 47 -20.37 6.11 12.56
C ILE A 47 -19.61 6.74 11.39
N LEU A 48 -20.32 7.11 10.31
CA LEU A 48 -19.75 7.79 9.14
C LEU A 48 -19.09 9.12 9.50
N LYS A 49 -19.77 9.96 10.28
CA LYS A 49 -19.24 11.26 10.71
C LYS A 49 -17.95 11.09 11.51
N LEU A 50 -17.93 10.16 12.46
CA LEU A 50 -16.73 9.87 13.26
C LEU A 50 -15.58 9.37 12.38
N THR A 51 -15.85 8.46 11.44
CA THR A 51 -14.77 7.97 10.57
C THR A 51 -14.23 9.04 9.65
N ILE A 52 -15.08 9.85 9.01
CA ILE A 52 -14.63 10.96 8.14
C ILE A 52 -13.80 11.98 8.92
N GLN A 53 -14.15 12.24 10.18
CA GLN A 53 -13.42 13.18 11.02
C GLN A 53 -12.01 12.67 11.39
N TRP A 54 -11.88 11.39 11.75
CA TRP A 54 -10.66 10.86 12.35
C TRP A 54 -9.75 10.08 11.39
N LEU A 55 -10.31 9.44 10.36
CA LEU A 55 -9.53 8.65 9.40
C LEU A 55 -8.47 9.48 8.66
N PRO A 56 -8.75 10.70 8.14
CA PRO A 56 -7.72 11.51 7.49
C PRO A 56 -6.59 11.89 8.45
N LEU A 57 -6.91 12.15 9.72
CA LEU A 57 -5.91 12.50 10.74
C LEU A 57 -4.96 11.33 10.99
N TYR A 58 -5.50 10.11 11.17
CA TYR A 58 -4.67 8.93 11.34
C TYR A 58 -3.84 8.62 10.10
N LEU A 59 -4.46 8.64 8.91
CA LEU A 59 -3.73 8.43 7.65
C LEU A 59 -2.58 9.43 7.49
N MET A 60 -2.81 10.71 7.77
CA MET A 60 -1.78 11.75 7.66
C MET A 60 -0.67 11.54 8.70
N THR A 61 -1.02 11.29 9.96
CA THR A 61 -0.06 11.07 11.04
C THR A 61 0.88 9.91 10.71
N PHE A 62 0.32 8.77 10.34
CA PHE A 62 1.12 7.61 10.00
C PHE A 62 1.89 7.84 8.69
N THR A 63 1.33 8.55 7.69
CA THR A 63 2.03 8.87 6.42
C THR A 63 3.31 9.65 6.69
N ILE A 64 3.26 10.64 7.60
CA ILE A 64 4.43 11.42 7.99
C ILE A 64 5.47 10.52 8.67
N ILE A 65 5.06 9.66 9.60
CA ILE A 65 5.96 8.70 10.27
C ILE A 65 6.63 7.79 9.22
N PHE A 66 5.86 7.29 8.26
CA PHE A 66 6.34 6.46 7.18
C PHE A 66 7.37 7.20 6.31
N PHE A 67 7.11 8.46 5.95
CA PHE A 67 8.04 9.30 5.21
C PHE A 67 9.36 9.52 5.95
N ILE A 68 9.30 9.80 7.24
CA ILE A 68 10.50 9.95 8.08
C ILE A 68 11.29 8.65 8.10
N ALA A 69 10.64 7.50 8.33
CA ALA A 69 11.27 6.19 8.35
C ALA A 69 11.99 5.85 7.02
N TYR A 70 11.42 6.30 5.90
CA TYR A 70 11.93 6.11 4.55
C TYR A 70 12.86 7.22 4.04
N GLY A 71 13.29 8.15 4.90
CA GLY A 71 14.34 9.11 4.56
C GLY A 71 13.86 10.39 3.88
N PHE A 72 12.67 10.88 4.24
CA PHE A 72 12.22 12.22 3.86
C PHE A 72 13.20 13.32 4.30
N LEU A 73 13.81 13.16 5.48
CA LEU A 73 14.75 14.11 6.07
C LEU A 73 16.21 13.94 5.59
N THR A 74 16.44 13.07 4.59
CA THR A 74 17.79 12.82 4.05
C THR A 74 18.46 14.06 3.44
N PRO A 75 17.75 15.01 2.79
CA PRO A 75 18.33 16.30 2.38
C PRO A 75 18.84 17.16 3.53
N ALA A 76 18.22 17.05 4.72
CA ALA A 76 18.63 17.75 5.93
C ALA A 76 19.75 17.01 6.70
N GLY A 77 20.34 15.97 6.11
CA GLY A 77 21.42 15.18 6.72
C GLY A 77 20.95 14.07 7.66
N ILE A 78 19.64 13.89 7.87
CA ILE A 78 19.09 12.83 8.73
C ILE A 78 18.85 11.56 7.87
N PRO A 79 19.61 10.47 8.10
CA PRO A 79 19.50 9.27 7.28
C PRO A 79 18.18 8.52 7.56
N ALA A 80 17.70 7.74 6.58
CA ALA A 80 16.57 6.84 6.75
C ALA A 80 16.77 5.90 7.96
N ILE A 81 15.72 5.54 8.69
CA ILE A 81 15.88 4.79 9.96
C ILE A 81 16.52 3.42 9.72
N ILE A 82 16.12 2.72 8.66
CA ILE A 82 16.59 1.36 8.33
C ILE A 82 17.97 1.40 7.65
N LYS A 83 18.96 0.68 8.19
CA LYS A 83 20.35 0.67 7.69
C LYS A 83 20.46 0.32 6.19
N ARG A 84 19.68 -0.66 5.71
CA ARG A 84 19.64 -1.04 4.29
C ARG A 84 19.14 0.10 3.40
N HIS A 85 18.13 0.85 3.85
CA HIS A 85 17.59 2.01 3.12
C HIS A 85 18.62 3.14 3.03
N ARG A 86 19.42 3.36 4.09
CA ARG A 86 20.53 4.34 4.07
C ARG A 86 21.54 4.00 2.96
N ARG A 87 21.91 2.72 2.87
CA ARG A 87 22.88 2.23 1.88
C ARG A 87 22.36 2.43 0.45
N LEU A 88 21.10 2.04 0.20
CA LEU A 88 20.45 2.24 -1.10
C LEU A 88 20.40 3.72 -1.50
N ASN A 89 20.04 4.60 -0.56
CA ASN A 89 19.99 6.04 -0.83
C ASN A 89 21.37 6.62 -1.16
N ALA A 90 22.43 6.18 -0.47
CA ALA A 90 23.80 6.60 -0.76
C ALA A 90 24.26 6.12 -2.14
N ILE A 91 24.03 4.84 -2.47
CA ILE A 91 24.41 4.26 -3.77
C ILE A 91 23.67 4.95 -4.92
N TYR A 92 22.36 5.18 -4.76
CA TYR A 92 21.57 5.86 -5.78
C TYR A 92 22.04 7.30 -6.01
N LYS A 93 22.40 8.02 -4.92
CA LYS A 93 22.96 9.38 -4.99
C LYS A 93 24.33 9.41 -5.68
N ASN A 94 25.14 8.37 -5.48
CA ASN A 94 26.44 8.18 -6.13
C ASN A 94 26.33 7.57 -7.54
N LYS A 95 25.16 7.67 -8.20
CA LYS A 95 24.93 7.18 -9.58
C LYS A 95 25.23 5.68 -9.78
N MET A 96 25.00 4.87 -8.75
CA MET A 96 25.26 3.42 -8.77
C MET A 96 26.75 3.08 -8.98
N ASP A 97 27.69 3.89 -8.47
CA ASP A 97 29.11 3.50 -8.37
C ASP A 97 29.30 2.45 -7.26
N PHE A 98 29.89 1.30 -7.61
CA PHE A 98 29.94 0.09 -6.77
C PHE A 98 31.29 -0.14 -6.07
N LYS A 99 32.19 0.85 -6.08
CA LYS A 99 33.56 0.68 -5.52
C LYS A 99 33.59 0.25 -4.05
N ASP A 100 32.62 0.71 -3.26
CA ASP A 100 32.64 0.52 -1.80
C ASP A 100 31.80 -0.68 -1.30
N TYR A 101 31.07 -1.36 -2.19
CA TYR A 101 30.11 -2.41 -1.81
C TYR A 101 30.07 -3.57 -2.80
N SER A 102 29.88 -4.79 -2.29
CA SER A 102 29.64 -5.95 -3.13
C SER A 102 28.34 -5.79 -3.92
N GLY A 103 28.39 -6.00 -5.24
CA GLY A 103 27.20 -5.96 -6.10
C GLY A 103 26.09 -6.92 -5.63
N LYS A 104 26.48 -8.06 -5.04
CA LYS A 104 25.56 -9.04 -4.45
C LYS A 104 24.73 -8.45 -3.30
N ASP A 105 25.37 -7.69 -2.42
CA ASP A 105 24.72 -7.10 -1.25
C ASP A 105 23.73 -6.01 -1.67
N ILE A 106 24.10 -5.21 -2.67
CA ILE A 106 23.24 -4.16 -3.22
C ILE A 106 22.01 -4.77 -3.89
N TYR A 107 22.20 -5.82 -4.70
CA TYR A 107 21.10 -6.55 -5.32
C TYR A 107 20.15 -7.16 -4.27
N GLY A 108 20.70 -7.69 -3.17
CA GLY A 108 19.95 -8.14 -2.01
C GLY A 108 19.14 -7.00 -1.38
N ASP A 109 19.77 -5.86 -1.10
CA ASP A 109 19.11 -4.70 -0.48
C ASP A 109 17.95 -4.15 -1.34
N PHE A 110 18.09 -4.09 -2.68
CA PHE A 110 17.01 -3.69 -3.58
C PHE A 110 15.86 -4.71 -3.63
N SER A 111 16.18 -6.00 -3.54
CA SER A 111 15.16 -7.06 -3.50
C SER A 111 14.40 -7.03 -2.17
N ASP A 112 15.11 -6.82 -1.07
CA ASP A 112 14.55 -6.74 0.28
C ASP A 112 13.73 -5.44 0.48
N LEU A 113 14.03 -4.37 -0.26
CA LEU A 113 13.25 -3.13 -0.22
C LEU A 113 11.77 -3.37 -0.53
N VAL A 114 11.45 -4.25 -1.49
CA VAL A 114 10.07 -4.60 -1.84
C VAL A 114 9.35 -5.21 -0.64
N MET A 115 9.98 -6.21 -0.01
CA MET A 115 9.42 -6.90 1.14
C MET A 115 9.29 -5.97 2.36
N ASN A 116 10.33 -5.17 2.64
CA ASN A 116 10.31 -4.21 3.73
C ASN A 116 9.21 -3.16 3.56
N THR A 117 8.99 -2.69 2.33
CA THR A 117 7.92 -1.71 2.03
C THR A 117 6.55 -2.32 2.21
N THR A 118 6.36 -3.55 1.76
CA THR A 118 5.11 -4.30 1.94
C THR A 118 4.80 -4.51 3.43
N THR A 119 5.76 -5.05 4.18
CA THR A 119 5.60 -5.30 5.62
C THR A 119 5.33 -4.02 6.40
N ALA A 120 6.07 -2.94 6.09
CA ALA A 120 5.87 -1.66 6.74
C ALA A 120 4.49 -1.05 6.43
N ALA A 121 3.97 -1.21 5.22
CA ALA A 121 2.62 -0.79 4.85
C ALA A 121 1.54 -1.58 5.62
N VAL A 122 1.71 -2.89 5.81
CA VAL A 122 0.77 -3.71 6.61
C VAL A 122 0.80 -3.29 8.08
N LEU A 123 1.98 -3.07 8.66
CA LEU A 123 2.12 -2.58 10.04
C LEU A 123 1.47 -1.20 10.23
N PHE A 124 1.60 -0.33 9.24
CA PHE A 124 0.97 0.99 9.22
C PHE A 124 -0.56 0.87 9.26
N VAL A 125 -1.15 0.05 8.40
CA VAL A 125 -2.62 -0.15 8.34
C VAL A 125 -3.12 -0.71 9.66
N THR A 126 -2.40 -1.67 10.22
CA THR A 126 -2.72 -2.26 11.53
C THR A 126 -2.67 -1.20 12.64
N SER A 127 -1.68 -0.30 12.60
CA SER A 127 -1.54 0.78 13.59
C SER A 127 -2.67 1.81 13.50
N ILE A 128 -3.15 2.11 12.28
CA ILE A 128 -4.35 2.93 12.07
C ILE A 128 -5.57 2.24 12.68
N ALA A 129 -5.75 0.94 12.42
CA ALA A 129 -6.87 0.17 12.94
C ALA A 129 -6.92 0.16 14.47
N VAL A 130 -5.78 -0.07 15.11
CA VAL A 130 -5.63 -0.02 16.57
C VAL A 130 -5.96 1.38 17.09
N SER A 131 -5.49 2.43 16.41
CA SER A 131 -5.78 3.82 16.80
C SER A 131 -7.27 4.16 16.69
N MET A 132 -7.93 3.72 15.62
CA MET A 132 -9.37 3.88 15.41
C MET A 132 -10.19 3.11 16.46
N ALA A 133 -9.77 1.89 16.79
CA ALA A 133 -10.40 1.09 17.86
C ALA A 133 -10.22 1.75 19.24
N GLY A 134 -9.02 2.29 19.51
CA GLY A 134 -8.73 3.04 20.73
C GLY A 134 -9.57 4.31 20.86
N LEU A 135 -9.78 5.03 19.76
CA LEU A 135 -10.67 6.19 19.73
C LEU A 135 -12.13 5.80 19.98
N ALA A 136 -12.60 4.72 19.35
CA ALA A 136 -13.95 4.21 19.60
C ALA A 136 -14.14 3.85 21.08
N PHE A 137 -13.15 3.23 21.70
CA PHE A 137 -13.16 2.90 23.13
C PHE A 137 -13.17 4.15 24.01
N TYR A 138 -12.31 5.14 23.72
CA TYR A 138 -12.28 6.41 24.44
C TYR A 138 -13.63 7.13 24.36
N LYS A 139 -14.23 7.18 23.18
CA LYS A 139 -15.53 7.81 22.96
C LYS A 139 -16.67 7.08 23.68
N TYR A 140 -16.63 5.75 23.73
CA TYR A 140 -17.58 4.95 24.49
C TYR A 140 -17.44 5.16 26.01
N TYR A 141 -16.23 4.99 26.56
CA TYR A 141 -16.02 4.95 28.01
C TYR A 141 -15.95 6.33 28.66
N SER A 142 -15.22 7.27 28.04
CA SER A 142 -14.95 8.57 28.66
C SER A 142 -15.97 9.63 28.28
N SER A 143 -16.36 9.72 27.00
CA SER A 143 -17.26 10.79 26.53
C SER A 143 -18.74 10.43 26.58
N GLY A 144 -19.09 9.14 26.69
CA GLY A 144 -20.48 8.66 26.63
C GLY A 144 -21.17 8.95 25.28
N GLU A 145 -20.43 9.40 24.27
CA GLU A 145 -20.97 9.79 22.97
C GLU A 145 -21.49 8.59 22.15
N MET A 146 -21.11 7.36 22.50
CA MET A 146 -21.53 6.14 21.81
C MET A 146 -22.18 5.14 22.76
N THR A 147 -23.23 4.48 22.27
CA THR A 147 -23.82 3.33 22.98
C THR A 147 -22.94 2.07 22.80
N PHE A 148 -23.12 1.06 23.66
CA PHE A 148 -22.39 -0.21 23.53
C PHE A 148 -22.61 -0.91 22.18
N VAL A 149 -23.83 -0.80 21.64
CA VAL A 149 -24.17 -1.36 20.33
C VAL A 149 -23.39 -0.66 19.22
N GLU A 150 -23.35 0.68 19.24
CA GLU A 150 -22.60 1.48 18.28
C GLU A 150 -21.10 1.19 18.34
N PHE A 151 -20.53 1.09 19.54
CA PHE A 151 -19.14 0.70 19.75
C PHE A 151 -18.83 -0.66 19.13
N LYS A 152 -19.67 -1.67 19.40
CA LYS A 152 -19.49 -3.03 18.83
C LYS A 152 -19.51 -3.03 17.30
N TYR A 153 -20.42 -2.28 16.68
CA TYR A 153 -20.46 -2.16 15.22
C TYR A 153 -19.27 -1.39 14.66
N MET A 154 -18.81 -0.34 15.33
CA MET A 154 -17.63 0.43 14.91
C MET A 154 -16.36 -0.43 14.93
N ILE A 155 -16.17 -1.26 15.96
CA ILE A 155 -15.04 -2.20 16.01
C ILE A 155 -15.12 -3.23 14.88
N LYS A 156 -16.29 -3.86 14.66
CA LYS A 156 -16.48 -4.82 13.56
C LYS A 156 -16.18 -4.21 12.18
N MET A 157 -16.68 -2.99 11.95
CA MET A 157 -16.43 -2.24 10.72
C MET A 157 -14.94 -1.93 10.56
N THR A 158 -14.28 -1.48 11.63
CA THR A 158 -12.84 -1.18 11.62
C THR A 158 -12.03 -2.43 11.29
N VAL A 159 -12.34 -3.57 11.91
CA VAL A 159 -11.67 -4.85 11.63
C VAL A 159 -11.88 -5.28 10.19
N LEU A 160 -13.13 -5.22 9.68
CA LEU A 160 -13.42 -5.58 8.30
C LEU A 160 -12.70 -4.67 7.29
N ALA A 161 -12.74 -3.35 7.52
CA ALA A 161 -12.01 -2.38 6.71
C ALA A 161 -10.51 -2.65 6.71
N THR A 162 -9.96 -3.02 7.87
CA THR A 162 -8.53 -3.33 8.05
C THR A 162 -8.13 -4.57 7.27
N ILE A 163 -8.91 -5.65 7.34
CA ILE A 163 -8.64 -6.87 6.58
C ILE A 163 -8.63 -6.57 5.07
N ILE A 164 -9.65 -5.87 4.58
CA ILE A 164 -9.74 -5.48 3.17
C ILE A 164 -8.55 -4.59 2.79
N PHE A 165 -8.24 -3.60 3.62
CA PHE A 165 -7.17 -2.65 3.34
C PHE A 165 -5.79 -3.30 3.35
N ILE A 166 -5.50 -4.22 4.28
CA ILE A 166 -4.26 -5.00 4.30
C ILE A 166 -4.12 -5.82 3.01
N LEU A 167 -5.20 -6.47 2.57
CA LEU A 167 -5.17 -7.30 1.37
C LEU A 167 -4.91 -6.46 0.12
N ILE A 168 -5.65 -5.35 -0.07
CA ILE A 168 -5.49 -4.51 -1.26
C ILE A 168 -4.14 -3.78 -1.21
N LEU A 169 -3.83 -3.11 -0.10
CA LEU A 169 -2.62 -2.28 0.01
C LEU A 169 -1.35 -3.12 0.02
N GLY A 170 -1.33 -4.25 0.73
CA GLY A 170 -0.17 -5.13 0.74
C GLY A 170 0.23 -5.52 -0.69
N ILE A 171 -0.76 -5.82 -1.52
CA ILE A 171 -0.55 -6.20 -2.92
C ILE A 171 -0.13 -5.01 -3.77
N THR A 172 -0.84 -3.90 -3.69
CA THR A 172 -0.52 -2.69 -4.45
C THR A 172 0.89 -2.22 -4.16
N VAL A 173 1.27 -2.18 -2.88
CA VAL A 173 2.62 -1.78 -2.44
C VAL A 173 3.68 -2.74 -2.94
N HIS A 174 3.42 -4.05 -2.85
CA HIS A 174 4.35 -5.06 -3.34
C HIS A 174 4.61 -4.90 -4.84
N LEU A 175 3.55 -4.90 -5.65
CA LEU A 175 3.64 -4.78 -7.12
C LEU A 175 4.25 -3.46 -7.56
N MET A 176 3.93 -2.38 -6.86
CA MET A 176 4.43 -1.06 -7.17
C MET A 176 5.91 -0.92 -6.83
N ALA A 177 6.34 -1.44 -5.68
CA ALA A 177 7.75 -1.50 -5.30
C ALA A 177 8.53 -2.40 -6.27
N GLU A 178 7.97 -3.54 -6.68
CA GLU A 178 8.54 -4.38 -7.74
C GLU A 178 8.73 -3.60 -9.03
N TYR A 179 7.67 -3.00 -9.56
CA TYR A 179 7.69 -2.28 -10.82
C TYR A 179 8.73 -1.15 -10.82
N ILE A 180 8.81 -0.40 -9.72
CA ILE A 180 9.75 0.72 -9.58
C ILE A 180 11.19 0.21 -9.49
N THR A 181 11.46 -0.79 -8.66
CA THR A 181 12.83 -1.30 -8.39
C THR A 181 13.36 -2.26 -9.46
N ASN A 182 12.49 -2.79 -10.33
CA ASN A 182 12.88 -3.79 -11.34
C ASN A 182 13.97 -3.25 -12.29
N THR A 183 13.93 -1.96 -12.63
CA THR A 183 14.92 -1.39 -13.56
C THR A 183 16.33 -1.43 -12.96
N GLU A 184 16.48 -1.02 -11.70
CA GLU A 184 17.75 -1.03 -10.97
C GLU A 184 18.19 -2.47 -10.65
N ARG A 185 17.26 -3.36 -10.29
CA ARG A 185 17.53 -4.78 -10.03
C ARG A 185 18.03 -5.52 -11.26
N ALA A 186 17.41 -5.30 -12.42
CA ALA A 186 17.84 -5.91 -13.68
C ALA A 186 19.22 -5.42 -14.11
N PHE A 187 19.50 -4.13 -13.94
CA PHE A 187 20.83 -3.56 -14.19
C PHE A 187 21.90 -4.22 -13.30
N LEU A 188 21.64 -4.30 -11.99
CA LEU A 188 22.54 -4.93 -11.02
C LEU A 188 22.76 -6.42 -11.32
N TYR A 189 21.70 -7.15 -11.64
CA TYR A 189 21.79 -8.56 -11.99
C TYR A 189 22.69 -8.80 -13.19
N ASN A 190 22.51 -8.02 -14.26
CA ASN A 190 23.33 -8.12 -15.46
C ASN A 190 24.80 -7.76 -15.21
N GLU A 191 25.06 -6.76 -14.37
CA GLU A 191 26.43 -6.36 -14.03
C GLU A 191 27.15 -7.44 -13.20
N ILE A 192 26.45 -8.08 -12.26
CA ILE A 192 27.00 -9.20 -11.46
C ILE A 192 27.30 -10.41 -12.35
N LEU A 193 26.42 -10.71 -13.32
CA LEU A 193 26.65 -11.77 -14.29
C LEU A 193 27.86 -11.49 -15.19
N ARG A 194 28.04 -10.24 -15.64
CA ARG A 194 29.22 -9.81 -16.41
C ARG A 194 30.52 -10.01 -15.63
N GLN A 195 30.48 -9.87 -14.31
CA GLN A 195 31.62 -10.13 -13.42
C GLN A 195 31.85 -11.64 -13.15
N GLY A 196 31.10 -12.52 -13.81
CA GLY A 196 31.25 -13.98 -13.70
C GLY A 196 30.66 -14.57 -12.41
N GLN A 197 29.91 -13.79 -11.63
CA GLN A 197 29.34 -14.26 -10.38
C GLN A 197 27.91 -14.77 -10.60
N LEU A 198 27.66 -16.02 -10.19
CA LEU A 198 26.30 -16.59 -10.21
C LEU A 198 25.49 -16.05 -9.02
N ILE A 199 24.30 -15.52 -9.32
CA ILE A 199 23.30 -15.09 -8.34
C ILE A 199 21.92 -15.63 -8.75
N ARG A 200 21.11 -15.98 -7.74
CA ARG A 200 19.72 -16.40 -7.96
C ARG A 200 18.86 -15.20 -8.38
N PRO A 201 18.06 -15.32 -9.45
CA PRO A 201 17.16 -14.25 -9.88
C PRO A 201 15.96 -14.16 -8.94
N HIS A 202 16.08 -13.37 -7.87
CA HIS A 202 14.97 -13.03 -6.97
C HIS A 202 13.78 -12.38 -7.70
N ALA A 203 13.98 -11.82 -8.89
CA ALA A 203 12.91 -11.27 -9.72
C ALA A 203 11.93 -12.34 -10.25
N LEU A 204 12.40 -13.57 -10.49
CA LEU A 204 11.55 -14.66 -11.02
C LEU A 204 10.70 -15.33 -9.93
N ILE A 205 11.18 -15.36 -8.68
CA ILE A 205 10.44 -15.95 -7.54
C ILE A 205 9.17 -15.14 -7.24
N ASN A 206 9.19 -13.82 -7.48
CA ASN A 206 8.06 -12.94 -7.17
C ASN A 206 6.91 -13.02 -8.19
N VAL A 207 7.10 -13.64 -9.36
CA VAL A 207 6.03 -13.79 -10.36
C VAL A 207 4.88 -14.65 -9.85
N ALA A 208 5.17 -15.74 -9.14
CA ALA A 208 4.14 -16.62 -8.57
C ALA A 208 3.33 -15.91 -7.48
N VAL A 209 4.00 -15.11 -6.65
CA VAL A 209 3.40 -14.30 -5.59
C VAL A 209 2.45 -13.25 -6.19
N ASN A 210 2.90 -12.56 -7.24
CA ASN A 210 2.12 -11.56 -7.96
C ASN A 210 0.85 -12.13 -8.63
N PHE A 211 0.88 -13.39 -9.09
CA PHE A 211 -0.27 -14.05 -9.67
C PHE A 211 -1.32 -14.42 -8.62
N ILE A 212 -0.91 -15.02 -7.49
CA ILE A 212 -1.81 -15.35 -6.38
C ILE A 212 -2.52 -14.10 -5.86
N PHE A 213 -1.78 -13.00 -5.74
CA PHE A 213 -2.33 -11.72 -5.32
C PHE A 213 -3.35 -11.14 -6.30
N PHE A 214 -3.13 -11.26 -7.60
CA PHE A 214 -4.11 -10.86 -8.61
C PHE A 214 -5.43 -11.64 -8.47
N VAL A 215 -5.38 -12.94 -8.22
CA VAL A 215 -6.57 -13.77 -7.99
C VAL A 215 -7.35 -13.32 -6.75
N ILE A 216 -6.65 -13.01 -5.66
CA ILE A 216 -7.28 -12.54 -4.41
C ILE A 216 -7.99 -11.19 -4.62
N ILE A 217 -7.35 -10.21 -5.28
CA ILE A 217 -7.98 -8.91 -5.58
C ILE A 217 -9.23 -9.09 -6.43
N MET A 218 -9.17 -9.94 -7.46
CA MET A 218 -10.31 -10.21 -8.32
C MET A 218 -11.47 -10.78 -7.51
N MET A 219 -11.20 -11.72 -6.60
CA MET A 219 -12.21 -12.33 -5.74
C MET A 219 -12.84 -11.30 -4.78
N ILE A 220 -12.04 -10.46 -4.11
CA ILE A 220 -12.54 -9.39 -3.22
C ILE A 220 -13.39 -8.39 -4.00
N SER A 221 -12.95 -8.01 -5.20
CA SER A 221 -13.66 -7.06 -6.05
C SER A 221 -15.03 -7.60 -6.48
N LEU A 222 -15.09 -8.88 -6.85
CA LEU A 222 -16.35 -9.56 -7.20
C LEU A 222 -17.30 -9.64 -6.00
N PHE A 223 -16.81 -10.02 -4.81
CA PHE A 223 -17.64 -10.05 -3.60
C PHE A 223 -18.12 -8.66 -3.20
N SER A 224 -17.28 -7.64 -3.32
CA SER A 224 -17.65 -6.24 -3.01
C SER A 224 -18.69 -5.71 -3.99
N PHE A 225 -18.53 -6.01 -5.28
CA PHE A 225 -19.53 -5.68 -6.31
C PHE A 225 -20.88 -6.34 -6.00
N ASN A 226 -20.87 -7.64 -5.67
CA ASN A 226 -22.08 -8.36 -5.30
C ASN A 226 -22.75 -7.77 -4.06
N ALA A 227 -21.98 -7.44 -3.02
CA ALA A 227 -22.49 -6.83 -1.80
C ALA A 227 -23.15 -5.46 -2.06
N ILE A 228 -22.54 -4.62 -2.91
CA ILE A 228 -23.10 -3.33 -3.31
C ILE A 228 -24.41 -3.51 -4.09
N VAL A 229 -24.45 -4.46 -5.04
CA VAL A 229 -25.67 -4.76 -5.82
C VAL A 229 -26.81 -5.22 -4.91
N VAL A 230 -26.52 -6.10 -3.95
CA VAL A 230 -27.52 -6.57 -2.96
C VAL A 230 -28.04 -5.39 -2.11
N ARG A 231 -27.15 -4.52 -1.63
CA ARG A 231 -27.53 -3.33 -0.83
C ARG A 231 -28.44 -2.38 -1.62
N ILE A 232 -28.14 -2.16 -2.89
CA ILE A 232 -28.93 -1.25 -3.74
C ILE A 232 -30.29 -1.86 -4.06
N ARG A 233 -30.37 -3.16 -4.30
CA ARG A 233 -31.65 -3.87 -4.43
C ARG A 233 -32.48 -3.82 -3.15
N SER A 234 -31.86 -3.80 -1.97
CA SER A 234 -32.59 -3.77 -0.70
C SER A 234 -33.06 -2.38 -0.24
N ILE A 235 -32.50 -1.29 -0.79
CA ILE A 235 -32.76 0.09 -0.31
C ILE A 235 -33.66 0.90 -1.27
N ASP A 236 -33.95 0.39 -2.47
CA ASP A 236 -34.94 0.93 -3.44
C ASP A 236 -34.82 2.44 -3.77
N GLN A 237 -33.66 3.06 -3.53
CA GLN A 237 -33.39 4.46 -3.84
C GLN A 237 -32.26 4.57 -4.85
N GLY A 238 -32.59 4.65 -6.14
CA GLY A 238 -31.94 5.50 -7.16
C GLY A 238 -30.41 5.44 -7.39
N GLN A 239 -29.66 4.59 -6.72
CA GLN A 239 -28.18 4.62 -6.71
C GLN A 239 -27.53 3.79 -7.83
N LEU A 240 -28.21 3.61 -8.97
CA LEU A 240 -27.66 2.90 -10.14
C LEU A 240 -26.32 3.52 -10.59
N GLN A 241 -26.18 4.85 -10.44
CA GLN A 241 -24.95 5.59 -10.75
C GLN A 241 -23.74 5.11 -9.92
N LEU A 242 -23.93 4.74 -8.65
CA LEU A 242 -22.84 4.22 -7.81
C LEU A 242 -22.41 2.81 -8.24
N VAL A 243 -23.35 1.97 -8.72
CA VAL A 243 -23.01 0.64 -9.28
C VAL A 243 -22.16 0.79 -10.54
N VAL A 244 -22.57 1.68 -11.45
CA VAL A 244 -21.85 1.91 -12.70
C VAL A 244 -20.46 2.48 -12.43
N LEU A 245 -20.36 3.48 -11.56
CA LEU A 245 -19.06 4.06 -11.16
C LEU A 245 -18.14 3.01 -10.53
N PHE A 246 -18.66 2.20 -9.60
CA PHE A 246 -17.89 1.15 -8.95
C PHE A 246 -17.46 0.06 -9.95
N GLY A 247 -18.34 -0.33 -10.87
CA GLY A 247 -18.03 -1.28 -11.94
C GLY A 247 -16.90 -0.78 -12.85
N VAL A 248 -16.94 0.49 -13.25
CA VAL A 248 -15.86 1.12 -14.04
C VAL A 248 -14.55 1.13 -13.27
N ILE A 249 -14.55 1.49 -11.99
CA ILE A 249 -13.35 1.48 -11.15
C ILE A 249 -12.76 0.07 -11.04
N VAL A 250 -13.58 -0.94 -10.80
CA VAL A 250 -13.13 -2.34 -10.67
C VAL A 250 -12.55 -2.86 -11.97
N VAL A 251 -13.22 -2.66 -13.11
CA VAL A 251 -12.73 -3.12 -14.43
C VAL A 251 -11.43 -2.41 -14.79
N THR A 252 -11.37 -1.09 -14.58
CA THR A 252 -10.16 -0.30 -14.88
C THR A 252 -9.00 -0.71 -13.98
N GLY A 253 -9.26 -0.95 -12.69
CA GLY A 253 -8.29 -1.48 -11.74
C GLY A 253 -7.77 -2.86 -12.15
N ALA A 254 -8.67 -3.78 -12.51
CA ALA A 254 -8.29 -5.12 -12.97
C ALA A 254 -7.43 -5.09 -14.24
N LEU A 255 -7.78 -4.26 -15.22
CA LEU A 255 -6.98 -4.06 -16.44
C LEU A 255 -5.61 -3.44 -16.13
N TYR A 256 -5.55 -2.48 -15.21
CA TYR A 256 -4.30 -1.87 -14.77
C TYR A 256 -3.39 -2.90 -14.08
N PHE A 257 -3.92 -3.70 -13.16
CA PHE A 257 -3.15 -4.77 -12.49
C PHE A 257 -2.69 -5.84 -13.47
N ALA A 258 -3.55 -6.28 -14.39
CA ALA A 258 -3.19 -7.23 -15.44
C ALA A 258 -2.03 -6.68 -16.30
N ARG A 259 -2.09 -5.39 -16.66
CA ARG A 259 -1.03 -4.71 -17.41
C ARG A 259 0.28 -4.66 -16.62
N VAL A 260 0.25 -4.26 -15.34
CA VAL A 260 1.45 -4.21 -14.48
C VAL A 260 2.09 -5.60 -14.35
N ASN A 261 1.29 -6.64 -14.14
CA ASN A 261 1.78 -8.02 -14.08
C ASN A 261 2.42 -8.48 -15.40
N ALA A 262 1.76 -8.23 -16.53
CA ALA A 262 2.29 -8.58 -17.84
C ALA A 262 3.63 -7.86 -18.12
N PHE A 263 3.72 -6.56 -17.80
CA PHE A 263 4.97 -5.80 -17.97
C PHE A 263 6.07 -6.22 -17.00
N SER A 264 5.73 -6.68 -15.79
CA SER A 264 6.71 -7.20 -14.84
C SER A 264 7.39 -8.46 -15.39
N ILE A 265 6.60 -9.37 -15.98
CA ILE A 265 7.09 -10.62 -16.57
C ILE A 265 7.89 -10.37 -17.85
N LEU A 266 7.35 -9.54 -18.77
CA LEU A 266 7.95 -9.28 -20.08
C LEU A 266 9.27 -8.49 -20.04
N ARG A 267 9.63 -7.86 -18.91
CA ARG A 267 10.90 -7.14 -18.76
C ARG A 267 12.05 -8.00 -18.26
N ILE A 268 11.74 -9.17 -17.73
CA ILE A 268 12.72 -10.11 -17.19
C ILE A 268 13.15 -11.12 -18.27
N LEU A 269 12.25 -11.45 -19.20
CA LEU A 269 12.52 -12.20 -20.44
C LEU A 269 13.18 -11.29 -21.49
#